data_AF-A0A7W3TFW7-F1
#
_entry.id   AF-A0A7W3TFW7-F1
#
_cell.length_a   1.000
_cell.length_b   1.000
_cell.length_c   1.000
_cell.angle_alpha   90.00
_cell.angle_beta   90.00
_cell.angle_gamma   90.00
#
_symmetry.space_group_name_H-M   'P 1'
#
loop_
_entity.id
_entity.type
_entity.pdbx_description
1 polymer ?
#
loop_
_entity_poly.entity_id
_entity_poly.type
_entity_poly.pdbx_seq_one_letter_code
_entity_poly.pdbx_strand_id
1 'polypeptide(L)'
;MSGEHHGGSGPEDPGPTDVLNHAELLDRWERAARALSGLGVRAGSRVAVLLPMGLESVVVTLACVSLQAVRVSLAADEPPARLAHRLRTSGAMVVVTPDALAGDGRPVAVKASLERALGGCPGVRGVVVVHHHPRPVPWTPGRDHWWHELTDREAGHSRPYPGDMTSFPSGGDLDGGPPGPGGPDPLATPPARRVPLIFDDPLSGAAPDDTDLGWGERPAGIGGGDDLARFLDEKPPHHL
;
A
#
# COMPACT_ATOMS: atom_id res chain seq x y z
N MET A 1 -20.07 31.61 -35.82
CA MET A 1 -18.91 30.77 -36.16
C MET A 1 -17.82 31.08 -35.16
N SER A 2 -17.78 30.33 -34.05
CA SER A 2 -16.89 29.16 -33.87
C SER A 2 -15.53 29.64 -33.35
N GLY A 3 -14.99 29.22 -32.21
CA GLY A 3 -15.42 28.26 -31.19
C GLY A 3 -14.34 28.30 -30.11
N GLU A 4 -14.76 28.13 -28.86
CA GLU A 4 -13.89 28.02 -27.69
C GLU A 4 -13.09 26.71 -27.77
N HIS A 5 -11.77 26.79 -27.73
CA HIS A 5 -10.92 25.61 -27.57
C HIS A 5 -10.86 25.24 -26.09
N HIS A 6 -11.83 24.43 -25.67
CA HIS A 6 -11.71 23.58 -24.48
C HIS A 6 -10.57 22.57 -24.75
N GLY A 7 -9.43 22.77 -24.09
CA GLY A 7 -8.35 21.79 -24.08
C GLY A 7 -8.75 20.61 -23.22
N GLY A 8 -9.38 19.61 -23.84
CA GLY A 8 -9.65 18.32 -23.21
C GLY A 8 -8.33 17.64 -22.85
N SER A 9 -8.16 17.33 -21.57
CA SER A 9 -7.12 16.44 -21.07
C SER A 9 -7.31 15.08 -21.74
N GLY A 10 -6.41 14.74 -22.66
CA GLY A 10 -6.30 13.37 -23.17
C GLY A 10 -5.89 12.41 -22.05
N PRO A 11 -6.08 11.10 -22.23
CA PRO A 11 -5.64 10.11 -21.26
C PRO A 11 -4.13 10.28 -21.03
N GLU A 12 -3.72 10.56 -19.79
CA GLU A 12 -2.32 10.52 -19.40
C GLU A 12 -1.80 9.11 -19.71
N ASP A 13 -0.80 8.99 -20.58
CA ASP A 13 -0.08 7.74 -20.77
C ASP A 13 0.39 7.28 -19.38
N PRO A 14 0.03 6.07 -18.91
CA PRO A 14 0.56 5.57 -17.66
C PRO A 14 2.08 5.59 -17.78
N GLY A 15 2.72 6.27 -16.84
CA GLY A 15 4.17 6.38 -16.80
C GLY A 15 4.84 4.99 -16.81
N PRO A 16 6.18 4.95 -16.99
CA PRO A 16 6.90 3.68 -17.04
C PRO A 16 6.53 2.76 -15.88
N THR A 17 6.01 1.58 -16.20
CA THR A 17 5.61 0.56 -15.23
C THR A 17 6.83 -0.26 -14.84
N ASP A 18 7.16 -0.27 -13.55
CA ASP A 18 8.15 -1.20 -13.01
C ASP A 18 7.54 -2.60 -12.93
N VAL A 19 8.02 -3.53 -13.75
CA VAL A 19 7.61 -4.94 -13.71
C VAL A 19 8.63 -5.72 -12.89
N LEU A 20 8.16 -6.41 -11.86
CA LEU A 20 8.97 -7.32 -11.06
C LEU A 20 8.44 -8.74 -11.11
N ASN A 21 9.35 -9.71 -11.09
CA ASN A 21 8.99 -11.08 -10.77
C ASN A 21 8.97 -11.32 -9.24
N HIS A 22 8.41 -12.46 -8.82
CA HIS A 22 8.31 -12.81 -7.40
C HIS A 22 9.67 -12.90 -6.68
N ALA A 23 10.72 -13.38 -7.36
CA ALA A 23 12.03 -13.51 -6.75
C ALA A 23 12.66 -12.13 -6.47
N GLU A 24 12.46 -11.18 -7.37
CA GLU A 24 12.88 -9.78 -7.19
C GLU A 24 12.08 -9.09 -6.09
N LEU A 25 10.76 -9.31 -6.03
CA LEU A 25 9.93 -8.78 -4.95
C LEU A 25 10.33 -9.35 -3.59
N LEU A 26 10.57 -10.67 -3.51
CA LEU A 26 11.04 -11.34 -2.30
C LEU A 26 12.36 -10.74 -1.82
N ASP A 27 13.35 -10.63 -2.71
CA ASP A 27 14.65 -10.06 -2.38
C ASP A 27 14.54 -8.61 -1.89
N ARG A 28 13.74 -7.77 -2.55
CA ARG A 28 13.49 -6.38 -2.11
C ARG A 28 12.81 -6.33 -0.74
N TRP A 29 11.79 -7.14 -0.50
CA TRP A 29 11.14 -7.24 0.82
C TRP A 29 12.15 -7.69 1.87
N GLU A 30 12.89 -8.78 1.66
CA GLU A 30 13.78 -9.29 2.69
C GLU A 30 14.87 -8.27 3.06
N ARG A 31 15.43 -7.55 2.09
CA ARG A 31 16.35 -6.44 2.32
C ARG A 31 15.69 -5.34 3.16
N ALA A 32 14.48 -4.94 2.82
CA ALA A 32 13.72 -3.95 3.58
C ALA A 32 13.44 -4.42 5.02
N ALA A 33 13.11 -5.69 5.23
CA ALA A 33 12.88 -6.26 6.56
C ALA A 33 14.16 -6.23 7.41
N ARG A 34 15.32 -6.60 6.84
CA ARG A 34 16.61 -6.52 7.54
C ARG A 34 16.99 -5.08 7.86
N ALA A 35 16.83 -4.17 6.89
CA ALA A 35 17.08 -2.74 7.07
C ALA A 35 16.23 -2.16 8.22
N LEU A 36 14.92 -2.41 8.22
CA LEU A 36 14.00 -1.96 9.28
C LEU A 36 14.34 -2.62 10.62
N SER A 37 14.71 -3.91 10.63
CA SER A 37 15.21 -4.59 11.83
C SER A 37 16.50 -3.95 12.37
N GLY A 38 17.39 -3.49 11.49
CA GLY A 38 18.62 -2.76 11.85
C GLY A 38 18.33 -1.44 12.56
N LEU A 39 17.20 -0.78 12.22
CA LEU A 39 16.67 0.39 12.92
C LEU A 39 15.92 0.04 14.22
N GLY A 40 15.92 -1.23 14.60
CA GLY A 40 15.30 -1.73 15.84
C GLY A 40 13.80 -2.03 15.74
N VAL A 41 13.24 -2.14 14.52
CA VAL A 41 11.87 -2.62 14.33
C VAL A 41 11.79 -4.09 14.73
N ARG A 42 10.82 -4.44 15.57
CA ARG A 42 10.56 -5.79 16.09
C ARG A 42 9.05 -6.08 16.04
N ALA A 43 8.66 -7.28 16.44
CA ALA A 43 7.26 -7.64 16.60
C ALA A 43 6.52 -6.62 17.50
N GLY A 44 5.38 -6.10 17.02
CA GLY A 44 4.59 -5.07 17.69
C GLY A 44 5.12 -3.64 17.57
N SER A 45 6.31 -3.41 16.99
CA SER A 45 6.76 -2.06 16.63
C SER A 45 5.81 -1.42 15.62
N ARG A 46 5.65 -0.10 15.69
CA ARG A 46 4.80 0.65 14.75
C ARG A 46 5.69 1.38 13.74
N VAL A 47 5.44 1.12 12.45
CA VAL A 47 6.13 1.74 11.32
C VAL A 47 5.11 2.60 10.60
N ALA A 48 5.27 3.92 10.66
CA ALA A 48 4.44 4.84 9.91
C ALA A 48 4.89 4.88 8.45
N VAL A 49 3.96 4.80 7.52
CA VAL A 49 4.25 4.81 6.08
C VAL A 49 3.50 5.94 5.42
N LEU A 50 4.25 6.94 4.97
CA LEU A 50 3.80 8.14 4.28
C LEU A 50 4.19 8.05 2.79
N LEU A 51 4.04 6.89 2.17
CA LEU A 51 4.35 6.63 0.77
C LEU A 51 3.06 6.57 -0.06
N PRO A 52 3.07 7.03 -1.33
CA PRO A 52 1.98 6.79 -2.25
C PRO A 52 1.84 5.28 -2.55
N MET A 53 0.79 4.92 -3.29
CA MET A 53 0.68 3.60 -3.87
C MET A 53 1.80 3.42 -4.90
N GLY A 54 2.69 2.50 -4.61
CA GLY A 54 3.93 2.32 -5.34
C GLY A 54 4.71 1.16 -4.74
N LEU A 55 5.74 0.74 -5.48
CA LEU A 55 6.47 -0.47 -5.18
C LEU A 55 7.11 -0.46 -3.79
N GLU A 56 7.70 0.65 -3.37
CA GLU A 56 8.30 0.81 -2.04
C GLU A 56 7.25 0.65 -0.94
N SER A 57 6.02 1.14 -1.15
CA SER A 57 4.93 1.00 -0.18
C SER A 57 4.53 -0.46 0.01
N VAL A 58 4.49 -1.24 -1.09
CA VAL A 58 4.23 -2.69 -1.05
C VAL A 58 5.37 -3.40 -0.33
N VAL A 59 6.62 -3.13 -0.72
CA VAL A 59 7.83 -3.72 -0.13
C VAL A 59 7.91 -3.44 1.38
N VAL A 60 7.63 -2.21 1.81
CA VAL A 60 7.58 -1.83 3.24
C VAL A 60 6.46 -2.57 3.97
N THR A 61 5.31 -2.78 3.33
CA THR A 61 4.19 -3.52 3.93
C THR A 61 4.57 -4.97 4.17
N LEU A 62 5.14 -5.65 3.17
CA LEU A 62 5.61 -7.03 3.28
C LEU A 62 6.70 -7.17 4.35
N ALA A 63 7.63 -6.20 4.40
CA ALA A 63 8.65 -6.14 5.44
C ALA A 63 8.04 -6.00 6.85
N CYS A 64 7.03 -5.15 7.02
CA CYS A 64 6.33 -5.03 8.30
C CYS A 64 5.63 -6.34 8.70
N VAL A 65 4.94 -6.99 7.77
CA VAL A 65 4.27 -8.29 8.01
C VAL A 65 5.29 -9.35 8.44
N SER A 66 6.41 -9.46 7.71
CA SER A 66 7.48 -10.41 8.02
C SER A 66 8.11 -10.18 9.40
N LEU A 67 8.23 -8.92 9.83
CA LEU A 67 8.73 -8.55 11.16
C LEU A 67 7.65 -8.60 12.26
N GLN A 68 6.40 -8.93 11.92
CA GLN A 68 5.23 -8.81 12.79
C GLN A 68 5.06 -7.40 13.37
N ALA A 69 5.49 -6.39 12.62
CA ALA A 69 5.32 -4.98 12.93
C ALA A 69 3.97 -4.47 12.41
N VAL A 70 3.48 -3.39 13.02
CA VAL A 70 2.22 -2.75 12.65
C VAL A 70 2.51 -1.62 11.68
N ARG A 71 1.98 -1.72 10.45
CA ARG A 71 1.96 -0.62 9.49
C ARG A 71 0.93 0.43 9.94
N VAL A 72 1.35 1.69 10.00
CA VAL A 72 0.49 2.85 10.26
C VAL A 72 0.49 3.72 9.00
N SER A 73 -0.51 3.57 8.14
CA SER A 73 -0.58 4.33 6.88
C SER A 73 -0.90 5.80 7.15
N LEU A 74 -0.07 6.73 6.67
CA LEU A 74 -0.26 8.17 6.75
C LEU A 74 -0.45 8.74 5.33
N ALA A 75 -1.20 9.83 5.18
CA ALA A 75 -1.37 10.50 3.89
C ALA A 75 -0.45 11.73 3.78
N ALA A 76 0.22 11.87 2.63
CA ALA A 76 1.29 12.86 2.41
C ALA A 76 0.78 14.31 2.35
N ASP A 77 -0.50 14.51 2.07
CA ASP A 77 -1.20 15.79 2.01
C ASP A 77 -1.67 16.30 3.39
N GLU A 78 -1.55 15.48 4.44
CA GLU A 78 -1.98 15.87 5.77
C GLU A 78 -1.18 17.06 6.32
N PRO A 79 -1.86 18.00 7.02
CA PRO A 79 -1.17 19.12 7.65
C PRO A 79 -0.24 18.59 8.77
N PRO A 80 0.92 19.24 9.02
CA PRO A 80 1.91 18.78 9.99
C PRO A 80 1.36 18.51 11.39
N ALA A 81 0.38 19.30 11.83
CA ALA A 81 -0.26 19.12 13.13
C ALA A 81 -1.02 17.78 13.23
N ARG A 82 -1.67 17.35 12.14
CA ARG A 82 -2.37 16.06 12.05
C ARG A 82 -1.38 14.91 11.99
N LEU A 83 -0.34 15.02 11.15
CA LEU A 83 0.75 14.05 11.11
C LEU A 83 1.38 13.84 12.50
N ALA A 84 1.70 14.93 13.19
CA ALA A 84 2.28 14.87 14.53
C ALA A 84 1.34 14.20 15.54
N HIS A 85 0.04 14.51 15.48
CA HIS A 85 -0.95 13.85 16.34
C HIS A 85 -0.99 12.34 16.09
N ARG A 86 -1.05 11.91 14.82
CA ARG A 86 -1.10 10.49 14.44
C ARG A 86 0.18 9.74 14.80
N LEU A 87 1.34 10.35 14.61
CA LEU A 87 2.63 9.78 15.01
C LEU A 87 2.69 9.56 16.53
N ARG A 88 2.23 10.52 17.32
CA ARG A 88 2.16 10.37 18.80
C ARG A 88 1.16 9.32 19.25
N THR A 89 -0.06 9.34 18.72
CA THR A 89 -1.12 8.42 19.17
C THR A 89 -0.88 6.98 18.71
N SER A 90 -0.25 6.79 17.56
CA SER A 90 0.15 5.45 17.10
C SER A 90 1.39 4.89 17.81
N GLY A 91 2.24 5.77 18.38
CA GLY A 91 3.53 5.36 18.93
C GLY A 91 4.50 4.85 17.86
N ALA A 92 4.41 5.40 16.64
CA ALA A 92 5.31 5.07 15.55
C ALA A 92 6.77 5.38 15.93
N MET A 93 7.65 4.38 15.75
CA MET A 93 9.08 4.53 16.04
C MET A 93 9.92 4.80 14.79
N VAL A 94 9.44 4.39 13.63
CA VAL A 94 10.06 4.63 12.32
C VAL A 94 9.02 5.20 11.39
N VAL A 95 9.41 6.18 10.56
CA VAL A 95 8.59 6.73 9.49
C VAL A 95 9.27 6.45 8.16
N VAL A 96 8.55 5.90 7.18
CA VAL A 96 9.01 5.77 5.80
C VAL A 96 8.26 6.81 4.95
N THR A 97 8.98 7.61 4.17
CA THR A 97 8.43 8.77 3.46
C THR A 97 9.20 9.04 2.16
N PRO A 98 8.57 9.58 1.11
CA PRO A 98 9.30 10.11 -0.03
C PRO A 98 9.93 11.46 0.32
N ASP A 99 10.97 11.85 -0.40
CA ASP A 99 11.51 13.20 -0.31
C ASP A 99 10.49 14.26 -0.78
N ALA A 100 9.88 14.03 -1.94
CA ALA A 100 8.83 14.82 -2.53
C ALA A 100 7.91 13.96 -3.41
N LEU A 101 6.71 14.48 -3.67
CA LEU A 101 5.74 13.87 -4.59
C LEU A 101 5.39 14.86 -5.70
N ALA A 102 4.97 14.33 -6.85
CA ALA A 102 4.33 15.14 -7.87
C ALA A 102 3.02 15.73 -7.30
N GLY A 103 2.74 16.98 -7.64
CA GLY A 103 1.48 17.65 -7.33
C GLY A 103 1.03 18.48 -8.53
N ASP A 104 -0.10 19.19 -8.40
CA ASP A 104 -0.75 19.97 -9.46
C ASP A 104 0.15 21.11 -10.00
N GLY A 105 1.08 20.77 -10.89
CA GLY A 105 2.05 21.68 -11.51
C GLY A 105 3.28 22.00 -10.66
N ARG A 106 3.35 21.59 -9.39
CA ARG A 106 4.54 21.76 -8.52
C ARG A 106 4.74 20.59 -7.56
N PRO A 107 5.98 20.10 -7.37
CA PRO A 107 6.23 19.03 -6.41
C PRO A 107 5.97 19.44 -4.97
N VAL A 108 5.35 18.55 -4.22
CA VAL A 108 5.04 18.69 -2.80
C VAL A 108 6.22 18.15 -1.99
N ALA A 109 6.86 19.01 -1.19
CA ALA A 109 8.01 18.64 -0.36
C ALA A 109 7.57 17.89 0.91
N VAL A 110 7.26 16.60 0.76
CA VAL A 110 6.70 15.74 1.83
C VAL A 110 7.62 15.68 3.04
N LYS A 111 8.92 15.43 2.83
CA LYS A 111 9.89 15.36 3.94
C LYS A 111 10.00 16.67 4.71
N ALA A 112 9.91 17.82 4.04
CA ALA A 112 9.91 19.12 4.72
C ALA A 112 8.64 19.36 5.54
N SER A 113 7.50 18.82 5.12
CA SER A 113 6.27 18.82 5.92
C SER A 113 6.39 17.91 7.15
N LEU A 114 6.97 16.71 6.96
CA LEU A 114 7.25 15.77 8.04
C LEU A 114 8.18 16.37 9.11
N GLU A 115 9.23 17.09 8.72
CA GLU A 115 10.13 17.76 9.70
C GLU A 115 9.38 18.68 10.66
N ARG A 116 8.41 19.44 10.16
CA ARG A 116 7.57 20.31 11.00
C ARG A 116 6.73 19.51 11.99
N ALA A 117 6.33 18.28 11.64
CA ALA A 117 5.59 17.39 12.53
C ALA A 117 6.50 16.70 13.57
N LEU A 118 7.74 16.36 13.20
CA LEU A 118 8.67 15.60 14.04
C LEU A 118 9.14 16.37 15.27
N GLY A 119 9.13 17.72 15.24
CA GLY A 119 9.50 18.55 16.39
C GLY A 119 8.68 18.26 17.67
N GLY A 120 7.48 17.68 17.54
CA GLY A 120 6.63 17.25 18.65
C GLY A 120 6.50 15.73 18.82
N CYS A 121 7.39 14.94 18.23
CA CYS A 121 7.28 13.47 18.17
C CYS A 121 8.58 12.76 18.60
N PRO A 122 8.97 12.82 19.90
CA PRO A 122 10.22 12.23 20.37
C PRO A 122 10.26 10.68 20.28
N GLY A 123 9.11 10.03 20.08
CA GLY A 123 9.03 8.58 19.89
C GLY A 123 9.57 8.09 18.54
N VAL A 124 9.67 8.98 17.54
CA VAL A 124 10.21 8.64 16.21
C VAL A 124 11.73 8.67 16.28
N ARG A 125 12.33 7.49 16.17
CA ARG A 125 13.79 7.28 16.27
C ARG A 125 14.47 7.20 14.91
N GLY A 126 13.73 6.83 13.86
CA GLY A 126 14.26 6.71 12.50
C GLY A 126 13.29 7.26 11.45
N VAL A 127 13.84 7.89 10.42
CA VAL A 127 13.10 8.34 9.23
C VAL A 127 13.80 7.78 8.01
N VAL A 128 13.11 6.96 7.23
CA VAL A 128 13.63 6.36 6.00
C VAL A 128 13.04 7.12 4.82
N VAL A 129 13.92 7.71 4.00
CA VAL A 129 13.54 8.60 2.90
C VAL A 129 13.74 7.88 1.57
N VAL A 130 12.67 7.77 0.77
CA VAL A 130 12.69 7.29 -0.61
C VAL A 130 12.97 8.49 -1.54
N HIS A 131 13.90 8.33 -2.47
CA HIS A 131 14.30 9.40 -3.37
C HIS A 131 13.46 9.37 -4.65
N HIS A 132 12.58 10.34 -4.85
CA HIS A 132 11.77 10.48 -6.07
C HIS A 132 12.19 11.69 -6.91
N HIS A 133 12.80 12.72 -6.30
CA HIS A 133 13.15 13.95 -7.00
C HIS A 133 14.54 14.47 -6.64
N PRO A 134 15.35 14.93 -7.63
CA PRO A 134 16.70 15.45 -7.40
C PRO A 134 16.66 16.86 -6.80
N ARG A 135 16.25 16.98 -5.53
CA ARG A 135 16.14 18.25 -4.82
C ARG A 135 16.83 18.16 -3.45
N PRO A 136 17.28 19.30 -2.89
CA PRO A 136 17.74 19.33 -1.52
C PRO A 136 16.60 18.99 -0.55
N VAL A 137 16.87 18.08 0.38
CA VAL A 137 15.92 17.58 1.39
C VAL A 137 16.46 17.93 2.77
N PRO A 138 15.65 18.46 3.70
CA PRO A 138 16.10 18.69 5.06
C PRO A 138 16.47 17.35 5.73
N TRP A 139 17.62 17.34 6.41
CA TRP A 139 18.24 16.11 6.90
C TRP A 139 18.74 16.24 8.34
N THR A 140 18.45 15.24 9.16
CA THR A 140 18.96 15.11 10.54
C THR A 140 19.89 13.91 10.66
N PRO A 141 21.21 14.10 10.83
CA PRO A 141 22.17 13.01 10.99
C PRO A 141 21.80 12.06 12.14
N GLY A 142 21.92 10.75 11.91
CA GLY A 142 21.64 9.71 12.91
C GLY A 142 20.17 9.32 13.05
N ARG A 143 19.22 10.16 12.58
CA ARG A 143 17.78 9.85 12.54
C ARG A 143 17.32 9.54 11.11
N ASP A 144 17.80 10.30 10.13
CA ASP A 144 17.36 10.19 8.75
C ASP A 144 18.30 9.27 7.96
N HIS A 145 17.71 8.41 7.13
CA HIS A 145 18.40 7.39 6.34
C HIS A 145 17.83 7.32 4.93
N TRP A 146 18.68 7.15 3.91
CA TRP A 146 18.22 6.91 2.55
C TRP A 146 17.76 5.46 2.40
N TRP A 147 16.61 5.27 1.77
CA TRP A 147 16.04 3.95 1.50
C TRP A 147 17.02 3.04 0.77
N HIS A 148 17.53 3.50 -0.39
CA HIS A 148 18.45 2.73 -1.22
C HIS A 148 19.74 2.37 -0.45
N GLU A 149 20.32 3.32 0.30
CA GLU A 149 21.52 3.02 1.10
C GLU A 149 21.27 1.96 2.17
N LEU A 150 20.10 1.95 2.81
CA LEU A 150 19.75 0.93 3.80
C LEU A 150 19.52 -0.43 3.17
N THR A 151 18.77 -0.49 2.06
CA THR A 151 18.43 -1.77 1.41
C THR A 151 19.61 -2.37 0.66
N ASP A 152 20.48 -1.55 0.07
CA ASP A 152 21.63 -2.02 -0.70
C ASP A 152 22.70 -2.64 0.19
N ARG A 153 22.82 -2.18 1.44
CA ARG A 153 23.69 -2.81 2.46
C ARG A 153 23.27 -4.24 2.77
N GLU A 154 22.00 -4.56 2.63
CA GLU A 154 21.43 -5.88 2.89
C GLU A 154 21.42 -6.78 1.65
N ALA A 155 21.90 -6.28 0.50
CA ALA A 155 21.99 -7.06 -0.74
C ALA A 155 22.84 -8.33 -0.56
N GLY A 156 22.47 -9.39 -1.26
CA GLY A 156 23.18 -10.69 -1.22
C GLY A 156 22.88 -11.57 -0.01
N HIS A 157 22.07 -11.10 0.95
CA HIS A 157 21.66 -11.89 2.13
C HIS A 157 20.29 -12.56 1.95
N SER A 158 19.71 -12.50 0.74
CA SER A 158 18.39 -13.04 0.45
C SER A 158 18.38 -14.55 0.58
N ARG A 159 17.38 -15.09 1.28
CA ARG A 159 17.17 -16.54 1.33
C ARG A 159 16.53 -16.98 0.02
N PRO A 160 16.91 -18.15 -0.54
CA PRO A 160 16.16 -18.73 -1.64
C PRO A 160 14.69 -18.86 -1.25
N TYR A 161 13.79 -18.52 -2.17
CA TYR A 161 12.37 -18.76 -1.99
C TYR A 161 12.17 -20.26 -1.67
N PRO A 162 11.50 -20.62 -0.55
CA PRO A 162 11.42 -22.01 -0.11
C PRO A 162 10.45 -22.86 -0.94
N GLY A 163 9.66 -22.26 -1.83
CA GLY A 163 8.73 -22.97 -2.71
C GLY A 163 9.36 -23.31 -4.06
N ASP A 164 9.40 -24.60 -4.40
CA ASP A 164 9.63 -25.02 -5.78
C ASP A 164 8.36 -24.75 -6.61
N MET A 165 8.45 -23.94 -7.67
CA MET A 165 7.30 -23.57 -8.52
C MET A 165 6.77 -24.72 -9.38
N THR A 166 7.31 -25.94 -9.25
CA THR A 166 6.96 -27.08 -10.11
C THR A 166 6.23 -28.24 -9.44
N SER A 167 5.85 -28.13 -8.17
CA SER A 167 5.16 -29.22 -7.48
C SER A 167 3.91 -28.75 -6.74
N PHE A 168 2.82 -28.58 -7.48
CA PHE A 168 1.50 -28.83 -6.92
C PHE A 168 1.28 -30.35 -6.95
N PRO A 169 1.12 -31.05 -5.81
CA PRO A 169 0.50 -32.36 -5.86
C PRO A 169 -0.92 -32.15 -6.40
N SER A 170 -1.25 -32.82 -7.51
CA SER A 170 -2.65 -32.98 -7.92
C SER A 170 -3.38 -33.66 -6.76
N GLY A 171 -4.03 -32.86 -5.93
CA GLY A 171 -4.72 -33.30 -4.72
C GLY A 171 -6.03 -33.97 -5.08
N GLY A 172 -5.95 -35.25 -5.43
CA GLY A 172 -6.99 -36.20 -5.10
C GLY A 172 -6.93 -36.52 -3.60
N ASP A 173 -8.11 -36.63 -3.01
CA ASP A 173 -8.43 -37.32 -1.76
C ASP A 173 -7.92 -36.71 -0.45
N LEU A 174 -8.75 -35.84 0.13
CA LEU A 174 -8.92 -35.79 1.59
C LEU A 174 -10.43 -35.77 1.95
N ASP A 175 -10.79 -36.83 2.68
CA ASP A 175 -11.98 -37.12 3.48
C ASP A 175 -13.26 -37.70 2.86
N GLY A 176 -13.68 -38.81 3.47
CA GLY A 176 -14.76 -39.67 3.02
C GLY A 176 -16.11 -39.43 3.70
N GLY A 177 -17.16 -39.77 2.96
CA GLY A 177 -18.55 -39.89 3.41
C GLY A 177 -19.54 -39.21 2.46
N PRO A 178 -20.59 -39.89 1.94
CA PRO A 178 -21.53 -39.26 1.01
C PRO A 178 -22.53 -38.37 1.77
N PRO A 179 -22.81 -37.13 1.30
CA PRO A 179 -23.87 -36.30 1.88
C PRO A 179 -25.26 -36.78 1.43
N GLY A 180 -26.21 -36.84 2.37
CA GLY A 180 -27.63 -37.15 2.10
C GLY A 180 -28.39 -35.98 1.47
N PRO A 181 -29.57 -36.21 0.85
CA PRO A 181 -30.28 -35.16 0.09
C PRO A 181 -31.10 -34.25 1.02
N GLY A 182 -30.67 -32.99 1.17
CA GLY A 182 -31.47 -31.90 1.73
C GLY A 182 -32.30 -31.21 0.63
N GLY A 183 -33.60 -31.01 0.89
CA GLY A 183 -34.51 -30.30 -0.03
C GLY A 183 -34.23 -28.79 -0.14
N PRO A 184 -34.80 -28.11 -1.15
CA PRO A 184 -34.45 -26.72 -1.46
C PRO A 184 -34.97 -25.72 -0.42
N ASP A 185 -34.08 -24.81 0.01
CA ASP A 185 -34.36 -23.67 0.88
C ASP A 185 -35.15 -22.58 0.12
N PRO A 186 -36.34 -22.16 0.60
CA PRO A 186 -37.20 -21.19 -0.08
C PRO A 186 -36.70 -19.74 -0.08
N LEU A 187 -35.48 -19.46 0.39
CA LEU A 187 -34.86 -18.11 0.40
C LEU A 187 -33.72 -17.91 -0.62
N ALA A 188 -33.59 -18.78 -1.64
CA ALA A 188 -32.53 -18.68 -2.63
C ALA A 188 -32.61 -17.39 -3.47
N THR A 189 -31.81 -16.38 -3.09
CA THR A 189 -31.48 -15.23 -3.94
C THR A 189 -30.64 -15.73 -5.12
N PRO A 190 -30.87 -15.26 -6.36
CA PRO A 190 -30.05 -15.66 -7.50
C PRO A 190 -28.59 -15.35 -7.19
N PRO A 191 -27.64 -16.28 -7.44
CA PRO A 191 -26.25 -16.04 -7.11
C PRO A 191 -25.76 -14.84 -7.92
N ALA A 192 -25.34 -13.79 -7.22
CA ALA A 192 -24.51 -12.75 -7.82
C ALA A 192 -23.40 -13.43 -8.60
N ARG A 193 -23.12 -12.95 -9.82
CA ARG A 193 -22.16 -13.55 -10.74
C ARG A 193 -20.79 -13.59 -10.06
N ARG A 194 -20.47 -14.73 -9.44
CA ARG A 194 -19.18 -14.97 -8.80
C ARG A 194 -18.16 -15.04 -9.93
N VAL A 195 -17.42 -13.95 -10.11
CA VAL A 195 -16.17 -14.03 -10.86
C VAL A 195 -15.28 -14.93 -10.00
N PRO A 196 -14.84 -16.09 -10.51
CA PRO A 196 -13.96 -16.96 -9.76
C PRO A 196 -12.67 -16.19 -9.46
N LEU A 197 -12.25 -16.18 -8.20
CA LEU A 197 -10.89 -15.79 -7.82
C LEU A 197 -9.95 -16.87 -8.37
N ILE A 198 -9.29 -16.55 -9.48
CA ILE A 198 -8.26 -17.39 -10.09
C ILE A 198 -6.92 -16.95 -9.51
N PHE A 199 -6.38 -17.73 -8.58
CA PHE A 199 -5.07 -17.44 -7.98
C PHE A 199 -3.91 -17.57 -8.98
N ASP A 200 -4.14 -18.28 -10.10
CA ASP A 200 -3.23 -18.40 -11.24
C ASP A 200 -3.57 -17.39 -12.35
N ASP A 201 -3.93 -16.15 -11.99
CA ASP A 201 -4.08 -15.07 -12.98
C ASP A 201 -2.73 -14.85 -13.67
N PRO A 202 -2.61 -14.97 -15.00
CA PRO A 202 -1.37 -14.66 -15.68
C PRO A 202 -0.99 -13.21 -15.39
N LEU A 203 0.07 -13.04 -14.58
CA LEU A 203 0.67 -11.77 -14.14
C LEU A 203 1.07 -10.81 -15.28
N SER A 204 0.82 -11.18 -16.53
CA SER A 204 0.91 -10.33 -17.72
C SER A 204 -0.23 -9.31 -17.84
N GLY A 205 -1.27 -9.39 -17.00
CA GLY A 205 -2.42 -8.47 -17.01
C GLY A 205 -2.61 -7.74 -15.68
N ALA A 206 -3.26 -6.57 -15.73
CA ALA A 206 -3.77 -5.90 -14.52
C ALA A 206 -4.91 -6.73 -13.93
N ALA A 207 -4.91 -6.88 -12.61
CA ALA A 207 -5.90 -7.70 -11.92
C ALA A 207 -7.31 -7.09 -12.13
N PRO A 208 -8.35 -7.90 -12.41
CA PRO A 208 -9.69 -7.39 -12.66
C PRO A 208 -10.37 -6.79 -11.43
N ASP A 209 -9.81 -7.00 -10.22
CA ASP A 209 -10.20 -6.40 -8.95
C ASP A 209 -9.27 -5.26 -8.51
N ASP A 210 -8.38 -4.81 -9.39
CA ASP A 210 -7.55 -3.63 -9.19
C ASP A 210 -8.44 -2.37 -9.20
N THR A 211 -8.96 -2.05 -8.02
CA THR A 211 -9.73 -0.85 -7.74
C THR A 211 -8.85 0.25 -7.16
N ASP A 212 -7.55 0.31 -7.48
CA ASP A 212 -6.60 1.27 -6.92
C ASP A 212 -7.01 2.74 -7.23
N LEU A 213 -7.89 3.24 -6.38
CA LEU A 213 -8.27 4.63 -6.17
C LEU A 213 -8.11 5.00 -4.69
N GLY A 214 -7.25 4.28 -3.97
CA GLY A 214 -6.87 4.56 -2.59
C GLY A 214 -7.88 4.12 -1.52
N TRP A 215 -7.37 3.59 -0.40
CA TRP A 215 -8.14 3.57 0.84
C TRP A 215 -8.28 5.01 1.36
N GLY A 216 -9.38 5.66 1.00
CA GLY A 216 -9.74 7.00 1.49
C GLY A 216 -9.39 8.16 0.56
N GLU A 217 -8.92 7.90 -0.67
CA GLU A 217 -8.91 8.95 -1.69
C GLU A 217 -10.31 9.07 -2.30
N ARG A 218 -10.81 10.30 -2.38
CA ARG A 218 -12.06 10.58 -3.09
C ARG A 218 -11.70 10.93 -4.53
N PRO A 219 -12.38 10.36 -5.54
CA PRO A 219 -12.29 10.90 -6.89
C PRO A 219 -12.77 12.36 -6.87
N ALA A 220 -11.97 13.25 -7.44
CA ALA A 220 -12.39 14.62 -7.67
C ALA A 220 -13.53 14.61 -8.71
N GLY A 221 -14.77 14.79 -8.27
CA GLY A 221 -15.90 15.02 -9.18
C GLY A 221 -17.23 14.33 -8.86
N ILE A 222 -17.30 13.43 -7.88
CA ILE A 222 -18.59 12.77 -7.53
C ILE A 222 -19.26 13.57 -6.41
N GLY A 223 -20.39 14.21 -6.73
CA GLY A 223 -21.19 14.97 -5.77
C GLY A 223 -21.78 14.05 -4.69
N GLY A 224 -21.78 14.53 -3.44
CA GLY A 224 -22.19 13.73 -2.26
C GLY A 224 -23.64 13.22 -2.24
N GLY A 225 -24.44 13.50 -3.27
CA GLY A 225 -25.79 12.95 -3.43
C GLY A 225 -25.82 11.52 -3.97
N ASP A 226 -24.92 11.19 -4.90
CA ASP A 226 -24.89 9.87 -5.55
C ASP A 226 -24.35 8.79 -4.61
N ASP A 227 -23.46 9.18 -3.69
CA ASP A 227 -22.87 8.29 -2.69
C ASP A 227 -23.85 7.98 -1.54
N LEU A 228 -24.76 8.91 -1.20
CA LEU A 228 -25.84 8.66 -0.27
C LEU A 228 -26.90 7.74 -0.89
N ALA A 229 -27.21 7.93 -2.17
CA ALA A 229 -28.13 7.05 -2.90
C ALA A 229 -27.59 5.61 -2.94
N ARG A 230 -26.30 5.43 -3.27
CA ARG A 230 -25.64 4.13 -3.26
C ARG A 230 -25.61 3.48 -1.87
N PHE A 231 -25.32 4.25 -0.82
CA PHE A 231 -25.28 3.76 0.56
C PHE A 231 -26.66 3.39 1.12
N LEU A 232 -27.73 4.06 0.66
CA LEU A 232 -29.11 3.73 1.03
C LEU A 232 -29.63 2.50 0.28
N ASP A 233 -29.20 2.28 -0.96
CA ASP A 233 -29.58 1.12 -1.78
C ASP A 233 -28.84 -0.17 -1.36
N GLU A 234 -27.61 -0.06 -0.84
CA GLU A 234 -26.81 -1.20 -0.38
C GLU A 234 -27.15 -1.70 1.05
N LYS A 235 -28.11 -1.07 1.75
CA LYS A 235 -28.43 -1.44 3.14
C LYS A 235 -29.45 -2.59 3.21
N PRO A 236 -29.12 -3.78 3.77
CA PRO A 236 -30.06 -4.90 3.84
C PRO A 236 -31.23 -4.65 4.83
N PRO A 237 -32.41 -5.26 4.60
CA PRO A 237 -33.68 -4.85 5.20
C PRO A 237 -33.92 -5.46 6.59
N HIS A 238 -33.02 -5.21 7.55
CA HIS A 238 -33.27 -5.61 8.94
C HIS A 238 -32.60 -4.67 9.93
N HIS A 239 -32.93 -3.38 9.86
CA HIS A 239 -32.88 -2.47 11.02
C HIS A 239 -33.85 -1.31 10.82
N LEU A 240 -35.11 -1.56 11.19
CA LEU A 240 -35.99 -0.59 11.85
C LEU A 240 -36.54 -1.27 13.11
#